data_AF-A0A8S3U8Z7-F1
#
_entry.id   AF-A0A8S3U8Z7-F1
#
_cell.length_a   1.000
_cell.length_b   1.000
_cell.length_c   1.000
_cell.angle_alpha   90.00
_cell.angle_beta   90.00
_cell.angle_gamma   90.00
#
_symmetry.space_group_name_H-M   'P 1'
#
loop_
_entity.id
_entity.type
_entity.pdbx_description
1 polymer ?
#
loop_
_entity_poly.entity_id
_entity_poly.type
_entity_poly.pdbx_seq_one_letter_code
_entity_poly.pdbx_strand_id
1 'polypeptide(L)'
;MHCLVYHVPFLTQKYGRLVKFSGQGVEKINDDIKKIHHSKTNKWDATLDALQVRKRIEHLTSENCEREKRDYKKTSDTYWNDEIFQQRSAKKKKIVEEMAIVANKYVESNTVSVSDVDNLSLDEIREELKKLGSKTRLRNRDKLLVLLKSMR
;
A
#
# COMPACT_ATOMS: atom_id res chain seq x y z
N MET A 1 6.41 39.55 13.47
CA MET A 1 5.41 40.65 13.63
C MET A 1 5.77 41.95 12.90
N HIS A 2 7.06 42.29 12.67
CA HIS A 2 7.46 43.52 11.97
C HIS A 2 6.78 43.73 10.59
N CYS A 3 6.82 42.74 9.69
CA CYS A 3 6.21 42.90 8.36
C CYS A 3 4.70 43.14 8.39
N LEU A 4 3.99 42.53 9.33
CA LEU A 4 2.54 42.66 9.44
C LEU A 4 2.11 44.05 9.93
N VAL A 5 2.92 44.70 10.76
CA VAL A 5 2.57 46.01 11.34
C VAL A 5 3.03 47.16 10.44
N TYR A 6 4.24 47.06 9.88
CA TYR A 6 4.86 48.17 9.15
C TYR A 6 4.66 48.11 7.63
N HIS A 7 4.61 46.92 7.04
CA HIS A 7 4.60 46.77 5.58
C HIS A 7 3.23 46.43 5.03
N VAL A 8 2.45 45.58 5.72
CA VAL A 8 1.10 45.18 5.26
C VAL A 8 0.14 46.37 5.05
N PRO A 9 0.06 47.39 5.93
CA PRO A 9 -0.82 48.54 5.69
C PRO A 9 -0.43 49.30 4.41
N PHE A 10 0.87 49.58 4.22
CA PHE A 10 1.39 50.24 3.03
C PHE A 10 1.11 49.43 1.75
N LEU A 11 1.34 48.13 1.78
CA LEU A 11 1.08 47.24 0.64
C LEU A 11 -0.41 47.13 0.33
N THR A 12 -1.27 47.14 1.35
CA THR A 12 -2.73 47.09 1.18
C THR A 12 -3.27 48.37 0.57
N GLN A 13 -2.73 49.53 0.95
CA GLN A 13 -3.08 50.82 0.35
C GLN A 13 -2.63 50.91 -1.11
N LYS A 14 -1.42 50.41 -1.42
CA LYS A 14 -0.84 50.50 -2.76
C LYS A 14 -1.41 49.49 -3.76
N TYR A 15 -1.65 48.25 -3.34
CA TYR A 15 -2.02 47.13 -4.22
C TYR A 15 -3.42 46.55 -3.93
N GLY A 16 -4.11 47.06 -2.92
CA GLY A 16 -5.42 46.58 -2.51
C GLY A 16 -5.33 45.24 -1.76
N ARG A 17 -6.21 44.29 -2.11
CA ARG A 17 -6.33 43.01 -1.39
C ARG A 17 -5.09 42.13 -1.55
N LEU A 18 -4.37 41.89 -0.45
CA LEU A 18 -3.17 41.04 -0.41
C LEU A 18 -3.44 39.56 -0.75
N VAL A 19 -4.69 39.09 -0.65
CA VAL A 19 -5.09 37.70 -0.96
C VAL A 19 -4.67 37.29 -2.38
N LYS A 20 -4.67 38.23 -3.34
CA LYS A 20 -4.25 37.98 -4.72
C LYS A 20 -2.76 37.61 -4.84
N PHE A 21 -1.94 38.01 -3.87
CA PHE A 21 -0.51 37.71 -3.81
C PHE A 21 -0.19 36.55 -2.86
N SER A 22 -1.21 35.89 -2.31
CA SER A 22 -0.99 34.73 -1.45
C SER A 22 -0.45 33.54 -2.23
N GLY A 23 0.43 32.77 -1.61
CA GLY A 23 0.94 31.50 -2.16
C GLY A 23 -0.07 30.36 -2.14
N GLN A 24 -1.27 30.58 -1.59
CA GLN A 24 -2.27 29.52 -1.35
C GLN A 24 -2.66 28.78 -2.64
N GLY A 25 -2.76 29.48 -3.76
CA GLY A 25 -3.04 28.86 -5.06
C GLY A 25 -1.91 27.92 -5.51
N VAL A 26 -0.66 28.30 -5.27
CA VAL A 26 0.53 27.51 -5.61
C VAL A 26 0.61 26.26 -4.73
N GLU A 27 0.36 26.41 -3.42
CA GLU A 27 0.34 25.27 -2.49
C GLU A 27 -0.73 24.24 -2.87
N LYS A 28 -1.94 24.70 -3.23
CA LYS A 28 -3.00 23.82 -3.71
C LYS A 28 -2.62 23.08 -4.99
N ILE A 29 -1.96 23.78 -5.93
CA ILE A 29 -1.44 23.16 -7.16
C ILE A 29 -0.40 22.09 -6.83
N ASN A 30 0.47 22.33 -5.85
CA ASN A 30 1.46 21.34 -5.43
C ASN A 30 0.79 20.08 -4.84
N ASP A 31 -0.23 20.24 -4.01
CA ASP A 31 -1.00 19.11 -3.47
C ASP A 31 -1.65 18.27 -4.57
N ASP A 32 -2.26 18.94 -5.56
CA ASP A 32 -2.86 18.28 -6.72
C ASP A 32 -1.83 17.52 -7.56
N ILE A 33 -0.66 18.13 -7.81
CA ILE A 33 0.44 17.48 -8.54
C ILE A 33 0.94 16.26 -7.77
N LYS A 34 1.09 16.35 -6.44
CA LYS A 34 1.50 15.23 -5.59
C LYS A 34 0.52 14.06 -5.68
N LYS A 35 -0.78 14.37 -5.66
CA LYS A 35 -1.84 13.36 -5.85
C LYS A 35 -1.77 12.71 -7.22
N ILE A 36 -1.59 13.50 -8.28
CA ILE A 36 -1.46 12.99 -9.66
C ILE A 36 -0.24 12.09 -9.77
N HIS A 37 0.92 12.53 -9.26
CA HIS A 37 2.17 11.79 -9.29
C HIS A 37 2.01 10.37 -8.73
N HIS A 38 1.38 10.23 -7.55
CA HIS A 38 1.22 8.93 -6.90
C HIS A 38 0.14 8.03 -7.51
N SER A 39 -0.90 8.59 -8.14
CA SER A 39 -2.09 7.82 -8.54
C SER A 39 -2.28 7.66 -10.05
N LYS A 40 -1.70 8.54 -10.87
CA LYS A 40 -2.04 8.67 -12.30
C LYS A 40 -0.83 8.68 -13.24
N THR A 41 0.39 8.54 -12.74
CA THR A 41 1.61 8.52 -13.58
C THR A 41 2.17 7.11 -13.69
N ASN A 42 2.80 6.78 -14.81
CA ASN A 42 3.54 5.53 -15.00
C ASN A 42 5.01 5.67 -14.59
N LYS A 43 5.40 6.83 -14.06
CA LYS A 43 6.75 7.18 -13.56
C LYS A 43 7.89 7.10 -14.61
N TRP A 44 7.58 6.95 -15.89
CA TRP A 44 8.57 6.97 -16.97
C TRP A 44 9.05 8.40 -17.25
N ASP A 45 8.11 9.33 -17.40
CA ASP A 45 8.32 10.78 -17.28
C ASP A 45 7.21 11.36 -16.41
N ALA A 46 7.44 11.31 -15.10
CA ALA A 46 6.43 11.69 -14.12
C ALA A 46 6.04 13.18 -14.21
N THR A 47 6.96 14.02 -14.68
CA THR A 47 6.76 15.47 -14.84
C THR A 47 5.83 15.77 -16.01
N LEU A 48 6.12 15.20 -17.18
CA LEU A 48 5.25 15.34 -18.36
C LEU A 48 3.86 14.77 -18.09
N ASP A 49 3.79 13.56 -17.51
CA ASP A 49 2.52 12.91 -17.15
C ASP A 49 1.68 13.81 -16.22
N ALA A 50 2.30 14.38 -15.18
CA ALA A 50 1.60 15.22 -14.22
C ALA A 50 1.04 16.48 -14.87
N LEU A 51 1.81 17.13 -15.74
CA LEU A 51 1.38 18.31 -16.48
C LEU A 51 0.22 17.99 -17.43
N GLN A 52 0.32 16.92 -18.21
CA GLN A 52 -0.72 16.49 -19.14
C GLN A 52 -2.02 16.14 -18.42
N VAL A 53 -1.95 15.37 -17.34
CA VAL A 53 -3.13 14.98 -16.55
C VAL A 53 -3.80 16.21 -15.94
N ARG A 54 -3.02 17.15 -15.40
CA ARG A 54 -3.57 18.39 -14.84
C ARG A 54 -4.28 19.21 -15.90
N LYS A 55 -3.65 19.40 -17.08
CA LYS A 55 -4.26 20.18 -18.17
C LYS A 55 -5.53 19.52 -18.70
N ARG A 56 -5.56 18.19 -18.75
CA ARG A 56 -6.77 17.42 -19.12
C ARG A 56 -7.91 17.65 -18.13
N ILE A 57 -7.64 17.63 -16.84
CA ILE A 57 -8.67 17.88 -15.80
C ILE A 57 -9.20 19.31 -15.91
N GLU A 58 -8.32 20.29 -16.10
CA GLU A 58 -8.67 21.70 -16.30
C GLU A 58 -9.61 21.85 -17.51
N HIS A 59 -9.25 21.27 -18.64
CA HIS A 59 -10.05 21.29 -19.87
C HIS A 59 -11.43 20.65 -19.67
N LEU A 60 -11.49 19.45 -19.11
CA LEU A 60 -12.75 18.75 -18.81
C LEU A 60 -13.64 19.54 -17.86
N THR A 61 -13.04 20.24 -16.89
CA THR A 61 -13.77 21.08 -15.94
C THR A 61 -14.29 22.35 -16.62
N SER A 62 -13.49 22.97 -17.50
CA SER A 62 -13.88 24.19 -18.23
C SER A 62 -15.01 23.95 -19.23
N GLU A 63 -15.04 22.77 -19.85
CA GLU A 63 -16.08 22.36 -20.80
C GLU A 63 -17.26 21.68 -20.11
N ASN A 64 -17.26 21.61 -18.78
CA ASN A 64 -18.28 20.96 -17.96
C ASN A 64 -18.58 19.52 -18.41
N CYS A 65 -17.53 18.79 -18.83
CA CYS A 65 -17.66 17.41 -19.28
C CYS A 65 -17.98 16.49 -18.08
N GLU A 66 -19.07 15.76 -18.18
CA GLU A 66 -19.41 14.74 -17.20
C GLU A 66 -18.64 13.43 -17.43
N ARG A 67 -18.40 12.70 -16.35
CA ARG A 67 -17.71 11.42 -16.42
C ARG A 67 -18.68 10.35 -16.90
N GLU A 68 -18.53 9.94 -18.15
CA GLU A 68 -19.21 8.75 -18.66
C GLU A 68 -18.44 7.48 -18.29
N LYS A 69 -19.17 6.46 -17.83
CA LYS A 69 -18.58 5.14 -17.60
C LYS A 69 -18.34 4.51 -18.98
N ARG A 70 -17.09 4.12 -19.26
CA ARG A 70 -16.78 3.39 -20.49
C ARG A 70 -17.58 2.09 -20.54
N ASP A 71 -18.33 1.89 -21.63
CA ASP A 71 -19.00 0.63 -21.88
C ASP A 71 -17.98 -0.50 -22.00
N TYR A 72 -18.15 -1.50 -21.14
CA TYR A 72 -17.31 -2.67 -21.13
C TYR A 72 -17.95 -3.74 -22.03
N LYS A 73 -17.38 -3.94 -23.22
CA LYS A 73 -17.77 -5.03 -24.11
C LYS A 73 -16.83 -6.21 -23.92
N LYS A 74 -17.39 -7.36 -23.51
CA LYS A 74 -16.67 -8.64 -23.49
C LYS A 74 -16.46 -9.07 -24.94
N THR A 75 -15.21 -9.13 -25.39
CA THR A 75 -14.86 -9.49 -26.77
C THR A 75 -14.60 -10.98 -26.96
N SER A 76 -14.34 -11.74 -25.89
CA SER A 76 -14.06 -13.18 -25.94
C SER A 76 -14.96 -13.96 -24.98
N ASP A 77 -16.05 -14.52 -25.50
CA ASP A 77 -16.98 -15.31 -24.68
C ASP A 77 -16.32 -16.56 -24.11
N THR A 78 -15.45 -17.23 -24.87
CA THR A 78 -14.72 -18.42 -24.42
C THR A 78 -13.81 -18.11 -23.22
N TYR A 79 -13.12 -16.97 -23.25
CA TYR A 79 -12.29 -16.54 -22.13
C TYR A 79 -13.11 -16.29 -20.86
N TRP A 80 -14.23 -15.56 -21.01
CA TRP A 80 -15.06 -15.16 -19.87
C TRP A 80 -15.90 -16.30 -19.28
N ASN A 81 -16.28 -17.29 -20.09
CA ASN A 81 -17.14 -18.39 -19.66
C ASN A 81 -16.35 -19.57 -19.09
N ASP A 82 -15.19 -19.91 -19.67
CA ASP A 82 -14.48 -21.14 -19.32
C ASP A 82 -13.01 -20.89 -18.96
N GLU A 83 -12.26 -20.19 -19.82
CA GLU A 83 -10.81 -20.09 -19.71
C GLU A 83 -10.37 -19.39 -18.42
N ILE A 84 -11.08 -18.32 -18.01
CA ILE A 84 -10.76 -17.56 -16.80
C ILE A 84 -10.89 -18.42 -15.53
N PHE A 85 -11.88 -19.31 -15.48
CA PHE A 85 -12.08 -20.19 -14.34
C PHE A 85 -11.01 -21.28 -14.29
N GLN A 86 -10.66 -21.83 -15.46
CA GLN A 86 -9.57 -22.81 -15.59
C GLN A 86 -8.22 -22.22 -15.19
N GLN A 87 -7.87 -21.03 -15.70
CA GLN A 87 -6.64 -20.33 -15.34
C GLN A 87 -6.56 -20.02 -13.83
N ARG A 88 -7.67 -19.57 -13.23
CA ARG A 88 -7.73 -19.32 -11.79
C ARG A 88 -7.59 -20.59 -10.96
N SER A 89 -8.25 -21.68 -11.37
CA SER A 89 -8.15 -22.99 -10.72
C SER A 89 -6.73 -23.54 -10.79
N ALA A 90 -6.11 -23.49 -11.98
CA ALA A 90 -4.73 -23.91 -12.18
C ALA A 90 -3.74 -23.09 -11.33
N LYS A 91 -3.91 -21.77 -11.27
CA LYS A 91 -3.09 -20.89 -10.41
C LYS A 91 -3.23 -21.24 -8.93
N LYS A 92 -4.45 -21.54 -8.46
CA LYS A 92 -4.68 -21.95 -7.08
C LYS A 92 -3.99 -23.29 -6.76
N LYS A 93 -4.08 -24.28 -7.65
CA LYS A 93 -3.38 -25.57 -7.50
C LYS A 93 -1.87 -25.38 -7.37
N LYS A 94 -1.29 -24.58 -8.27
CA LYS A 94 0.14 -24.27 -8.25
C LYS A 94 0.60 -23.64 -6.93
N ILE A 95 -0.16 -22.69 -6.38
CA ILE A 95 0.15 -22.07 -5.08
C ILE A 95 0.11 -23.11 -3.95
N VAL A 96 -0.89 -24.00 -3.95
CA VAL A 96 -1.01 -25.05 -2.93
C VAL A 96 0.14 -26.04 -3.03
N GLU A 97 0.53 -26.45 -4.24
CA GLU A 97 1.68 -27.32 -4.48
C GLU A 97 2.99 -26.65 -4.01
N GLU A 98 3.21 -25.39 -4.36
CA GLU A 98 4.38 -24.62 -3.89
C GLU A 98 4.41 -24.51 -2.36
N MET A 99 3.27 -24.27 -1.72
CA MET A 99 3.17 -24.24 -0.25
C MET A 99 3.44 -25.62 0.37
N ALA A 100 2.96 -26.70 -0.24
CA ALA A 100 3.22 -28.06 0.22
C ALA A 100 4.71 -28.44 0.11
N ILE A 101 5.38 -28.03 -0.96
CA ILE A 101 6.83 -28.22 -1.14
C ILE A 101 7.60 -27.45 -0.07
N VAL A 102 7.24 -26.20 0.21
CA VAL A 102 7.86 -25.40 1.28
C VAL A 102 7.64 -26.05 2.65
N ALA A 103 6.43 -26.54 2.93
CA ALA A 103 6.11 -27.21 4.18
C ALA A 103 6.90 -28.52 4.34
N ASN A 104 6.98 -29.35 3.30
CA ASN A 104 7.73 -30.61 3.35
C ASN A 104 9.24 -30.38 3.48
N LYS A 105 9.79 -29.38 2.78
CA LYS A 105 11.20 -28.98 2.93
C LYS A 105 11.52 -28.53 4.37
N TYR A 106 10.59 -27.83 5.01
CA TYR A 106 10.73 -27.41 6.40
C TYR A 106 10.71 -28.61 7.36
N VAL A 107 9.84 -29.60 7.11
CA VAL A 107 9.76 -30.84 7.91
C VAL A 107 11.00 -31.73 7.74
N GLU A 108 11.53 -31.86 6.51
CA GLU A 108 12.76 -32.63 6.24
C GLU A 108 14.01 -31.97 6.87
N SER A 109 14.05 -30.64 7.01
CA SER A 109 15.15 -29.96 7.69
C SER A 109 15.09 -30.02 9.22
N ASN A 110 13.95 -30.37 9.80
CA ASN A 110 13.70 -30.33 11.26
C ASN A 110 13.42 -31.72 11.87
N THR A 111 14.22 -32.74 11.54
CA THR A 111 14.22 -34.00 12.30
C THR A 111 14.97 -33.83 13.63
N VAL A 112 14.35 -33.13 14.58
CA VAL A 112 14.70 -33.20 16.02
C VAL A 112 13.41 -33.51 16.78
N SER A 113 13.46 -34.53 17.63
CA SER A 113 12.33 -35.15 18.35
C SER A 113 11.37 -34.12 18.99
N VAL A 114 10.15 -34.06 18.46
CA VAL A 114 9.06 -33.11 18.80
C VAL A 114 8.33 -33.47 20.12
N SER A 115 8.72 -34.53 20.82
CA SER A 115 7.89 -35.13 21.88
C SER A 115 7.83 -34.37 23.21
N ASP A 116 8.70 -33.38 23.48
CA ASP A 116 8.77 -32.75 24.81
C ASP A 116 8.23 -31.31 24.88
N VAL A 117 7.78 -30.71 23.77
CA VAL A 117 7.43 -29.26 23.72
C VAL A 117 5.96 -28.98 24.05
N ASP A 118 5.06 -29.94 23.78
CA ASP A 118 3.60 -29.72 23.91
C ASP A 118 3.12 -29.65 25.38
N ASN A 119 3.96 -30.10 26.32
CA ASN A 119 3.65 -30.08 27.76
C ASN A 119 4.20 -28.86 28.49
N LEU A 120 4.91 -27.95 27.82
CA LEU A 120 5.50 -26.77 28.47
C LEU A 120 4.42 -25.74 28.86
N SER A 121 4.58 -25.17 30.06
CA SER A 121 3.80 -24.05 30.55
C SER A 121 4.14 -22.75 29.82
N LEU A 122 3.24 -21.76 29.88
CA LEU A 122 3.40 -20.46 29.21
C LEU A 122 4.70 -19.73 29.58
N ASP A 123 5.12 -19.86 30.83
CA ASP A 123 6.33 -19.18 31.32
C ASP A 123 7.60 -19.92 30.90
N GLU A 124 7.57 -21.25 30.86
CA GLU A 124 8.66 -22.08 30.36
C GLU A 124 8.92 -21.82 28.87
N ILE A 125 7.85 -21.70 28.06
CA ILE A 125 7.96 -21.35 26.64
C ILE A 125 8.63 -19.98 26.45
N ARG A 126 8.30 -19.00 27.31
CA ARG A 126 8.93 -17.66 27.25
C ARG A 126 10.40 -17.69 27.65
N GLU A 127 10.74 -18.48 28.66
CA GLU A 127 12.14 -18.65 29.06
C GLU A 127 12.97 -19.32 27.97
N GLU A 128 12.45 -20.34 27.30
CA GLU A 128 13.13 -20.97 26.17
C GLU A 128 13.32 -20.01 25.00
N LEU A 129 12.28 -19.24 24.63
CA LEU A 129 12.40 -18.22 23.58
C LEU A 129 13.41 -17.12 23.93
N LYS A 130 13.51 -16.77 25.22
CA LYS A 130 14.49 -15.81 25.72
C LYS A 130 15.92 -16.36 25.64
N LYS A 131 16.13 -17.66 25.95
CA LYS A 131 17.42 -18.35 25.76
C LYS A 131 17.83 -18.38 24.28
N LEU A 132 16.87 -18.54 23.37
CA LEU A 132 17.08 -18.49 21.92
C LEU A 132 17.21 -17.05 21.36
N GLY A 133 17.22 -16.02 22.22
CA GLY A 133 17.46 -14.62 21.82
C GLY A 133 16.24 -13.87 21.28
N SER A 134 15.04 -14.46 21.31
CA SER A 134 13.82 -13.85 20.77
C SER A 134 12.95 -13.22 21.85
N LYS A 135 12.87 -11.89 21.86
CA LYS A 135 11.94 -11.14 22.72
C LYS A 135 10.58 -11.02 22.04
N THR A 136 9.60 -11.81 22.48
CA THR A 136 8.23 -11.77 21.95
C THR A 136 7.27 -11.08 22.93
N ARG A 137 6.22 -10.42 22.40
CA ARG A 137 5.10 -9.86 23.19
C ARG A 137 3.81 -10.69 23.07
N LEU A 138 3.91 -11.88 22.50
CA LEU A 138 2.79 -12.79 22.26
C LEU A 138 2.22 -13.29 23.60
N ARG A 139 0.89 -13.27 23.73
CA ARG A 139 0.17 -13.72 24.94
C ARG A 139 -0.53 -15.07 24.78
N ASN A 140 -0.79 -15.49 23.54
CA ASN A 140 -1.50 -16.72 23.23
C ASN A 140 -0.49 -17.90 23.22
N ARG A 141 -0.82 -18.98 23.97
CA ARG A 141 -0.01 -20.19 24.12
C ARG A 141 0.29 -20.86 22.78
N ASP A 142 -0.73 -21.07 21.95
CA ASP A 142 -0.59 -21.79 20.67
C ASP A 142 0.34 -21.04 19.73
N LYS A 143 0.24 -19.70 19.71
CA LYS A 143 1.12 -18.86 18.89
C LYS A 143 2.56 -18.84 19.42
N LEU A 144 2.75 -18.90 20.73
CA LEU A 144 4.07 -19.03 21.35
C LEU A 144 4.70 -20.39 21.06
N LEU A 145 3.92 -21.48 21.11
CA LEU A 145 4.35 -22.84 20.76
C LEU A 145 4.75 -22.93 19.29
N VAL A 146 3.95 -22.39 18.37
CA VAL A 146 4.30 -22.33 16.94
C VAL A 146 5.60 -21.55 16.74
N LEU A 147 5.78 -20.44 17.45
CA LEU A 147 6.99 -19.64 17.34
C LEU A 147 8.22 -20.36 17.92
N LEU A 148 8.09 -21.06 19.05
CA LEU A 148 9.15 -21.89 19.61
C LEU A 148 9.51 -23.06 18.69
N LYS A 149 8.51 -23.76 18.14
CA LYS A 149 8.71 -24.82 17.13
C LYS A 149 9.35 -24.28 15.85
N SER A 150 9.15 -23.01 15.51
CA SER A 150 9.76 -22.38 14.33
C SER A 150 11.24 -22.02 14.50
N MET A 151 11.71 -21.88 15.74
CA MET A 151 13.07 -21.41 16.08
C MET A 151 14.02 -22.54 16.50
N ARG A 152 13.49 -23.75 16.72
CA ARG A 152 14.26 -24.99 16.88
C ARG A 152 14.32 -25.73 15.56
#